data_AF-A0A9P6R305-F1
#
_entry.id   AF-A0A9P6R305-F1
#
_cell.length_a   1.000
_cell.length_b   1.000
_cell.length_c   1.000
_cell.angle_alpha   90.00
_cell.angle_beta   90.00
_cell.angle_gamma   90.00
#
_symmetry.space_group_name_H-M   'P 1'
#
loop_
_entity.id
_entity.type
_entity.pdbx_description
1 polymer ?
#
loop_
_entity_poly.entity_id
_entity_poly.type
_entity_poly.pdbx_seq_one_letter_code
_entity_poly.pdbx_strand_id
1 'polypeptide(L)'
;MPPKITQVQEPLSQTLPANHRNATNALLASLDDLESMLAPLFATPSALSETVAKLDTEKRCQLELLLAYALNTLAFINLKTNGTAPASHPVMHELKRIKGYTEKLRQVTHGELVIVPIQGRDLPNRERFGKQDPFILFKLGNVSKRSSTDVRGGQRPRWKDDQINIMMYESDAKDATSLYVTCLDEDHQKNDFIGNCVVNLAKVLEYGEHDGKLHTSSY
;
A
#
# COMPACT_ATOMS: atom_id res chain seq x y z
N MET A 1 14.28 13.44 31.05
CA MET A 1 13.63 12.12 31.08
C MET A 1 12.76 12.01 32.32
N PRO A 2 11.59 11.35 32.24
CA PRO A 2 10.82 11.00 33.43
C PRO A 2 11.64 10.04 34.33
N PRO A 3 11.47 10.09 35.65
CA PRO A 3 12.20 9.23 36.57
C PRO A 3 11.81 7.76 36.38
N LYS A 4 12.81 6.86 36.26
CA LYS A 4 12.56 5.41 36.25
C LYS A 4 12.08 4.97 37.64
N ILE A 5 10.97 4.24 37.68
CA ILE A 5 10.28 3.86 38.94
C ILE A 5 10.72 2.48 39.45
N THR A 6 11.95 2.06 39.13
CA THR A 6 12.46 0.70 39.38
C THR A 6 12.32 0.27 40.85
N GLN A 7 12.40 1.21 41.79
CA GLN A 7 12.27 0.94 43.24
C GLN A 7 10.83 0.60 43.70
N VAL A 8 9.79 0.96 42.94
CA VAL A 8 8.38 0.65 43.28
C VAL A 8 7.92 -0.64 42.60
N GLN A 9 8.64 -1.09 41.58
CA GLN A 9 8.27 -2.20 40.71
C GLN A 9 8.50 -3.58 41.35
N GLU A 10 9.63 -3.79 42.04
CA GLU A 10 9.93 -5.09 42.65
C GLU A 10 8.90 -5.53 43.71
N PRO A 11 8.49 -4.69 44.68
CA PRO A 11 7.52 -5.08 45.70
C PRO A 11 6.12 -5.36 45.13
N LEU A 12 5.69 -4.59 44.13
CA LEU A 12 4.36 -4.72 43.52
C LEU A 12 4.28 -5.94 42.58
N SER A 13 5.37 -6.27 41.87
CA SER A 13 5.40 -7.43 40.99
C SER A 13 5.15 -8.76 41.74
N GLN A 14 5.58 -8.86 43.00
CA GLN A 14 5.45 -10.06 43.82
C GLN A 14 4.02 -10.30 44.35
N THR A 15 3.19 -9.25 44.43
CA THR A 15 1.82 -9.32 44.96
C THR A 15 0.76 -9.58 43.89
N LEU A 16 1.11 -9.43 42.61
CA LEU A 16 0.19 -9.61 41.49
C LEU A 16 0.02 -11.08 41.07
N PRO A 17 -1.18 -11.47 40.58
CA PRO A 17 -1.38 -12.75 39.91
C PRO A 17 -0.41 -12.92 38.71
N ALA A 18 0.00 -14.16 38.42
CA ALA A 18 1.06 -14.43 37.44
C ALA A 18 0.82 -13.83 36.05
N ASN A 19 -0.42 -13.85 35.56
CA ASN A 19 -0.80 -13.23 34.29
C ASN A 19 -0.64 -11.70 34.28
N HIS A 20 -1.02 -11.04 35.39
CA HIS A 20 -0.89 -9.60 35.54
C HIS A 20 0.58 -9.21 35.67
N ARG A 21 1.36 -9.94 36.48
CA ARG A 21 2.81 -9.74 36.60
C ARG A 21 3.52 -9.84 35.25
N ASN A 22 3.21 -10.87 34.45
CA ASN A 22 3.81 -11.04 33.13
C ASN A 22 3.45 -9.87 32.19
N ALA A 23 2.19 -9.43 32.20
CA ALA A 23 1.74 -8.29 31.40
C ALA A 23 2.42 -6.98 31.82
N THR A 24 2.56 -6.73 33.12
CA THR A 24 3.24 -5.53 33.66
C THR A 24 4.72 -5.52 33.29
N ASN A 25 5.41 -6.66 33.42
CA ASN A 25 6.83 -6.76 33.05
C ASN A 25 7.04 -6.55 31.54
N ALA A 26 6.18 -7.14 30.70
CA ALA A 26 6.23 -6.96 29.25
C ALA A 26 5.97 -5.51 28.84
N LEU A 27 5.01 -4.84 29.48
CA LEU A 27 4.75 -3.42 29.25
C LEU A 27 5.97 -2.56 29.59
N LEU A 28 6.63 -2.82 30.72
CA LEU A 28 7.79 -2.03 31.15
C LEU A 28 8.98 -2.20 30.20
N ALA A 29 9.26 -3.44 29.77
CA ALA A 29 10.24 -3.68 28.71
C ALA A 29 9.88 -2.95 27.41
N SER A 30 8.60 -2.96 27.02
CA SER A 30 8.13 -2.28 25.81
C SER A 30 8.27 -0.75 25.89
N LEU A 31 8.14 -0.17 27.09
CA LEU A 31 8.34 1.26 27.32
C LEU A 31 9.83 1.64 27.29
N ASP A 32 10.71 0.82 27.87
CA ASP A 32 12.16 1.00 27.75
C ASP A 32 12.61 0.92 26.28
N ASP A 33 12.09 -0.05 25.52
CA ASP A 33 12.35 -0.18 24.09
C ASP A 33 11.85 1.04 23.32
N LEU A 34 10.62 1.49 23.58
CA LEU A 34 10.05 2.68 22.94
C LEU A 34 10.87 3.95 23.23
N GLU A 35 11.31 4.13 24.49
CA GLU A 35 12.16 5.26 24.89
C GLU A 35 13.49 5.22 24.13
N SER A 36 14.13 4.04 24.04
CA SER A 36 15.36 3.85 23.28
C SER A 36 15.19 4.16 21.79
N MET A 37 14.10 3.68 21.18
CA MET A 37 13.80 3.92 19.76
C MET A 37 13.52 5.39 19.44
N LEU A 38 12.89 6.12 20.37
CA LEU A 38 12.56 7.54 20.18
C LEU A 38 13.68 8.50 20.62
N ALA A 39 14.66 8.03 21.38
CA ALA A 39 15.75 8.85 21.90
C ALA A 39 16.45 9.72 20.84
N PRO A 40 16.74 9.24 19.60
CA PRO A 40 17.36 10.07 18.57
C PRO A 40 16.51 11.27 18.14
N LEU A 41 15.17 11.13 18.14
CA LEU A 41 14.25 12.21 17.75
C LEU A 41 14.17 13.32 18.81
N PHE A 42 14.55 13.02 20.05
CA PHE A 42 14.47 13.93 21.20
C PHE A 42 15.85 14.24 21.80
N ALA A 43 16.94 13.91 21.10
CA ALA A 43 18.31 14.11 21.59
C ALA A 43 18.62 15.60 21.85
N THR A 44 18.03 16.51 21.05
CA THR A 44 18.06 17.96 21.27
C THR A 44 16.64 18.53 21.10
N PRO A 45 16.35 19.72 21.65
CA PRO A 45 15.06 20.38 21.45
C PRO A 45 14.69 20.63 19.97
N SER A 46 15.69 20.72 19.09
CA SER A 46 15.52 20.94 17.65
C SER A 46 15.55 19.65 16.81
N ALA A 47 16.00 18.51 17.34
CA ALA A 47 16.28 17.29 16.59
C ALA A 47 15.09 16.81 15.73
N LEU A 48 13.87 16.79 16.31
CA LEU A 48 12.67 16.44 15.57
C LEU A 48 12.38 17.44 14.44
N SER A 49 12.47 18.74 14.73
CA SER A 49 12.20 19.79 13.73
C SER A 49 13.22 19.77 12.58
N GLU A 50 14.49 19.51 12.88
CA GLU A 50 15.55 19.35 11.88
C GLU A 50 15.36 18.10 11.04
N THR A 51 14.91 17.00 11.65
CA THR A 51 14.56 15.77 10.93
C THR A 51 13.41 16.03 9.97
N VAL A 52 12.33 16.62 10.47
CA VAL A 52 11.14 16.97 9.69
C VAL A 52 11.47 17.93 8.53
N ALA A 53 12.39 18.89 8.74
CA ALA A 53 12.81 19.83 7.70
C ALA A 53 13.59 19.18 6.55
N LYS A 54 14.19 18.00 6.77
CA LYS A 54 14.95 17.25 5.75
C LYS A 54 14.09 16.27 4.95
N LEU A 55 12.87 16.01 5.40
CA LEU A 55 11.97 15.07 4.74
C LEU A 55 11.22 15.75 3.59
N ASP A 56 10.93 14.97 2.55
CA ASP A 56 9.92 15.35 1.58
C ASP A 56 8.53 15.43 2.25
N THR A 57 7.59 16.09 1.58
CA THR A 57 6.23 16.30 2.10
C THR A 57 5.58 14.98 2.52
N GLU A 58 5.81 13.92 1.75
CA GLU A 58 5.21 12.61 1.99
C GLU A 58 5.74 11.95 3.27
N LYS A 59 7.06 11.77 3.39
CA LYS A 59 7.68 11.17 4.59
C LYS A 59 7.42 12.02 5.82
N ARG A 60 7.35 13.35 5.65
CA ARG A 60 6.93 14.26 6.72
C ARG A 60 5.51 13.95 7.20
N CYS A 61 4.54 13.82 6.30
CA CYS A 61 3.16 13.46 6.67
C CYS A 61 3.10 12.09 7.34
N GLN A 62 3.85 11.10 6.84
CA GLN A 62 3.93 9.77 7.45
C GLN A 62 4.44 9.84 8.90
N LEU A 63 5.53 10.57 9.14
CA LEU A 63 6.10 10.75 10.48
C LEU A 63 5.15 11.48 11.43
N GLU A 64 4.57 12.61 10.99
CA GLU A 64 3.65 13.41 11.81
C GLU A 64 2.38 12.61 12.17
N LEU A 65 1.83 11.82 11.24
CA LEU A 65 0.69 10.94 11.52
C LEU A 65 1.04 9.81 12.49
N LEU A 66 2.23 9.21 12.35
CA LEU A 66 2.70 8.17 13.26
C LEU A 66 2.84 8.70 14.68
N LEU A 67 3.46 9.88 14.85
CA LEU A 67 3.62 10.52 16.15
C LEU A 67 2.26 10.89 16.76
N ALA A 68 1.34 11.46 15.97
CA ALA A 68 -0.01 11.77 16.43
C ALA A 68 -0.77 10.51 16.87
N TYR A 69 -0.65 9.41 16.12
CA TYR A 69 -1.25 8.12 16.48
C TYR A 69 -0.67 7.56 17.77
N ALA A 70 0.66 7.57 17.93
CA ALA A 70 1.32 7.09 19.13
C ALA A 70 0.88 7.87 20.38
N LEU A 71 0.92 9.21 20.31
CA LEU A 71 0.51 10.08 21.43
C LEU A 71 -0.95 9.88 21.83
N ASN A 72 -1.87 9.82 20.86
CA ASN A 72 -3.29 9.62 21.16
C ASN A 72 -3.58 8.19 21.65
N THR A 73 -2.85 7.19 21.17
CA THR A 73 -2.93 5.82 21.70
C THR A 73 -2.45 5.76 23.14
N LEU A 74 -1.34 6.41 23.48
CA LEU A 74 -0.86 6.51 24.86
C LEU A 74 -1.86 7.25 25.77
N ALA A 75 -2.45 8.35 25.30
CA ALA A 75 -3.50 9.04 26.03
C ALA A 75 -4.74 8.15 26.25
N PHE A 76 -5.15 7.38 25.25
CA PHE A 76 -6.24 6.41 25.37
C PHE A 76 -5.93 5.32 26.40
N ILE A 77 -4.70 4.79 26.41
CA ILE A 77 -4.26 3.79 27.40
C ILE A 77 -4.29 4.41 28.80
N ASN A 78 -3.78 5.63 28.98
CA ASN A 78 -3.78 6.34 30.26
C ASN A 78 -5.21 6.54 30.82
N LEU A 79 -6.19 6.83 29.96
CA LEU A 79 -7.59 6.94 30.40
C LEU A 79 -8.11 5.60 30.95
N LYS A 80 -7.83 4.51 30.23
CA LYS A 80 -8.22 3.16 30.67
C LYS A 80 -7.58 2.78 32.00
N THR A 81 -6.29 3.08 32.19
CA THR A 81 -5.59 2.79 33.45
C THR A 81 -6.11 3.60 34.62
N ASN A 82 -6.64 4.80 34.36
CA ASN A 82 -7.25 5.65 35.38
C ASN A 82 -8.75 5.38 35.59
N GLY A 83 -9.31 4.34 34.94
CA GLY A 83 -10.73 3.98 35.07
C GLY A 83 -11.70 4.90 34.31
N THR A 84 -11.19 5.84 33.50
CA THR A 84 -12.01 6.72 32.67
C THR A 84 -12.42 6.03 31.38
N ALA A 85 -13.72 5.96 31.10
CA ALA A 85 -14.25 5.40 29.87
C ALA A 85 -13.77 6.22 28.65
N PRO A 86 -12.99 5.66 27.71
CA PRO A 86 -12.46 6.45 26.59
C PRO A 86 -13.53 6.88 25.59
N ALA A 87 -14.64 6.15 25.49
CA ALA A 87 -15.68 6.37 24.48
C ALA A 87 -16.29 7.79 24.52
N SER A 88 -16.35 8.41 25.70
CA SER A 88 -16.83 9.78 25.91
C SER A 88 -15.72 10.83 25.89
N HIS A 89 -14.45 10.42 25.78
CA HIS A 89 -13.31 11.32 25.85
C HIS A 89 -12.94 11.88 24.45
N PRO A 90 -12.53 13.16 24.33
CA PRO A 90 -12.14 13.77 23.06
C PRO A 90 -11.05 13.02 22.27
N VAL A 91 -10.23 12.22 22.95
CA VAL A 91 -9.21 11.35 22.30
C VAL A 91 -9.81 10.46 21.21
N MET A 92 -11.07 10.03 21.35
CA MET A 92 -11.73 9.22 20.33
C MET A 92 -11.99 10.01 19.04
N HIS A 93 -12.27 11.30 19.15
CA HIS A 93 -12.37 12.19 17.99
C HIS A 93 -11.01 12.33 17.32
N GLU A 94 -9.93 12.49 18.09
CA GLU A 94 -8.57 12.58 17.57
C GLU A 94 -8.16 11.29 16.85
N LEU A 95 -8.41 10.12 17.45
CA LEU A 95 -8.15 8.82 16.82
C LEU A 95 -8.96 8.62 15.54
N LYS A 96 -10.23 9.06 15.51
CA LYS A 96 -11.06 9.03 14.30
C LYS A 96 -10.51 9.96 13.22
N ARG A 97 -10.03 11.15 13.59
CA ARG A 97 -9.41 12.10 12.65
C ARG A 97 -8.11 11.55 12.09
N ILE A 98 -7.25 10.98 12.94
CA ILE A 98 -5.98 10.35 12.53
C ILE A 98 -6.25 9.21 11.55
N LYS A 99 -7.22 8.34 11.87
CA LYS A 99 -7.68 7.32 10.91
C LYS A 99 -8.09 7.95 9.58
N GLY A 100 -8.93 8.98 9.58
CA GLY A 100 -9.30 9.68 8.35
C GLY A 100 -8.10 10.21 7.55
N TYR A 101 -7.04 10.69 8.20
CA TYR A 101 -5.83 11.14 7.52
C TYR A 101 -4.95 10.01 7.02
N THR A 102 -4.85 8.89 7.74
CA THR A 102 -4.18 7.68 7.26
C THR A 102 -4.81 7.20 5.95
N GLU A 103 -6.14 7.16 5.88
CA GLU A 103 -6.88 6.77 4.69
C GLU A 103 -6.63 7.74 3.53
N LYS A 104 -6.60 9.05 3.79
CA LYS A 104 -6.26 10.06 2.77
C LYS A 104 -4.82 9.91 2.27
N LEU A 105 -3.87 9.65 3.17
CA LEU A 105 -2.48 9.45 2.80
C LEU A 105 -2.32 8.21 1.90
N ARG A 106 -3.08 7.14 2.18
CA ARG A 106 -3.10 5.94 1.32
C ARG A 106 -3.69 6.22 -0.07
N GLN A 107 -4.58 7.19 -0.18
CA GLN A 107 -5.18 7.63 -1.45
C GLN A 107 -4.34 8.70 -2.17
N VAL A 108 -3.18 9.10 -1.63
CA VAL A 108 -2.25 9.95 -2.36
C VAL A 108 -1.73 9.14 -3.56
N THR A 109 -1.93 9.70 -4.74
CA THR A 109 -1.48 9.11 -6.00
C THR A 109 0.04 9.15 -6.05
N HIS A 110 0.67 7.98 -6.16
CA HIS A 110 2.11 7.83 -6.38
C HIS A 110 2.48 8.16 -7.83
N GLY A 111 1.56 7.89 -8.76
CA GLY A 111 1.69 8.23 -10.18
C GLY A 111 0.55 7.64 -11.00
N GLU A 112 0.59 7.87 -12.31
CA GLU A 112 -0.32 7.27 -13.27
C GLU A 112 0.49 6.42 -14.25
N LEU A 113 0.19 5.12 -14.32
CA LEU A 113 0.74 4.25 -15.34
C LEU A 113 -0.11 4.41 -16.61
N VAL A 114 0.51 4.94 -17.66
CA VAL A 114 -0.10 5.10 -18.98
C VAL A 114 0.34 3.94 -19.87
N ILE A 115 -0.63 3.22 -20.44
CA ILE A 115 -0.38 2.04 -21.27
C ILE A 115 -0.97 2.30 -22.66
N VAL A 116 -0.17 2.10 -23.70
CA VAL A 116 -0.61 2.24 -25.09
C VAL A 116 -0.48 0.89 -25.82
N PRO A 117 -1.57 0.09 -25.90
CA PRO A 117 -1.54 -1.16 -26.65
C PRO A 117 -1.56 -0.91 -28.15
N ILE A 118 -0.51 -1.32 -28.85
CA ILE A 118 -0.39 -1.05 -30.29
C ILE A 118 -0.96 -2.18 -31.15
N GLN A 119 -0.36 -3.37 -31.08
CA GLN A 119 -0.69 -4.46 -32.00
C GLN A 119 -0.24 -5.83 -31.45
N GLY A 120 -1.09 -6.85 -31.64
CA GLY A 120 -0.75 -8.26 -31.47
C GLY A 120 -0.19 -8.85 -32.77
N ARG A 121 0.72 -9.82 -32.66
CA ARG A 121 1.27 -10.52 -33.84
C ARG A 121 1.34 -12.02 -33.56
N ASP A 122 0.91 -12.78 -34.55
CA ASP A 122 1.01 -14.24 -34.56
C ASP A 122 0.36 -14.87 -33.31
N LEU A 123 -0.78 -14.31 -32.91
CA LEU A 123 -1.57 -14.81 -31.79
C LEU A 123 -2.20 -16.17 -32.15
N PRO A 124 -2.26 -17.15 -31.23
CA PRO A 124 -2.99 -18.38 -31.45
C PRO A 124 -4.45 -18.13 -31.86
N ASN A 125 -4.97 -18.88 -32.83
CA ASN A 125 -6.38 -18.81 -33.17
C ASN A 125 -7.23 -19.69 -32.26
N ARG A 126 -8.18 -19.08 -31.54
CA ARG A 126 -9.08 -19.79 -30.63
C ARG A 126 -10.45 -20.09 -31.25
N GLU A 127 -10.86 -19.32 -32.26
CA GLU A 127 -12.07 -19.64 -33.03
C GLU A 127 -11.91 -20.80 -34.03
N ARG A 128 -12.95 -21.63 -34.13
CA ARG A 128 -13.06 -22.71 -35.13
C ARG A 128 -13.52 -22.21 -36.50
N PHE A 129 -14.35 -21.17 -36.53
CA PHE A 129 -14.87 -20.53 -37.74
C PHE A 129 -14.88 -19.02 -37.51
N GLY A 130 -14.38 -18.26 -38.49
CA GLY A 130 -14.35 -16.80 -38.38
C GLY A 130 -12.96 -16.26 -38.05
N LYS A 131 -12.94 -15.02 -37.58
CA LYS A 131 -11.76 -14.36 -37.04
C LYS A 131 -12.09 -13.98 -35.60
N GLN A 132 -11.22 -14.38 -34.68
CA GLN A 132 -11.24 -13.93 -33.28
C GLN A 132 -11.33 -12.41 -33.17
N ASP A 133 -11.85 -11.97 -32.02
CA ASP A 133 -12.12 -10.61 -31.56
C ASP A 133 -11.23 -10.28 -30.34
N PRO A 134 -9.91 -10.02 -30.51
CA PRO A 134 -8.99 -9.96 -29.38
C PRO A 134 -9.09 -8.64 -28.60
N PHE A 135 -9.01 -8.74 -27.27
CA PHE A 135 -8.79 -7.62 -26.35
C PHE A 135 -7.74 -7.97 -25.30
N ILE A 136 -7.28 -6.96 -24.56
CA ILE A 136 -6.28 -7.11 -23.50
C ILE A 136 -6.86 -6.70 -22.14
N LEU A 137 -6.56 -7.48 -21.12
CA LEU A 137 -6.69 -7.12 -19.72
C LEU A 137 -5.32 -6.76 -19.13
N PHE A 138 -5.26 -5.58 -18.53
CA PHE A 138 -4.13 -5.06 -17.79
C PHE A 138 -4.45 -5.11 -16.31
N LYS A 139 -3.66 -5.84 -15.52
CA LYS A 139 -3.83 -5.93 -14.08
C LYS A 139 -2.57 -5.48 -13.35
N LEU A 140 -2.73 -4.50 -12.46
CA LEU A 140 -1.69 -3.96 -11.60
C LEU A 140 -2.19 -3.96 -10.16
N GLY A 141 -1.59 -4.79 -9.31
CA GLY A 141 -2.10 -5.03 -7.96
C GLY A 141 -3.58 -5.45 -7.98
N ASN A 142 -4.42 -4.65 -7.33
CA ASN A 142 -5.87 -4.87 -7.25
C ASN A 142 -6.68 -4.17 -8.35
N VAL A 143 -6.03 -3.38 -9.20
CA VAL A 143 -6.69 -2.64 -10.28
C VAL A 143 -6.61 -3.44 -11.57
N SER A 144 -7.71 -3.47 -12.33
CA SER A 144 -7.76 -4.07 -13.66
C SER A 144 -8.41 -3.11 -14.65
N LYS A 145 -7.82 -2.99 -15.83
CA LYS A 145 -8.33 -2.23 -16.97
C LYS A 145 -8.37 -3.12 -18.21
N ARG A 146 -9.25 -2.79 -19.14
CA ARG A 146 -9.49 -3.53 -20.38
C ARG A 146 -9.30 -2.60 -21.57
N SER A 147 -8.66 -3.09 -22.62
CA SER A 147 -8.60 -2.41 -23.92
C SER A 147 -9.91 -2.53 -24.68
N SER A 148 -10.08 -1.70 -25.71
CA SER A 148 -11.04 -1.98 -26.77
C SER A 148 -10.81 -3.36 -27.39
N THR A 149 -11.88 -3.94 -27.92
CA THR A 149 -11.83 -5.19 -28.70
C THR A 149 -11.56 -4.87 -30.16
N ASP A 150 -10.59 -5.54 -30.77
CA ASP A 150 -10.40 -5.46 -32.22
C ASP A 150 -11.30 -6.49 -32.92
N VAL A 151 -12.49 -6.04 -33.30
CA VAL A 151 -13.51 -6.88 -33.94
C VAL A 151 -12.99 -7.42 -35.28
N ARG A 152 -12.96 -8.74 -35.39
CA ARG A 152 -12.42 -9.56 -36.48
C ARG A 152 -10.92 -9.30 -36.70
N GLY A 153 -10.20 -9.00 -35.61
CA GLY A 153 -8.77 -8.73 -35.58
C GLY A 153 -7.92 -9.95 -35.94
N GLY A 154 -8.45 -11.16 -35.75
CA GLY A 154 -7.75 -12.40 -36.08
C GLY A 154 -6.45 -12.54 -35.28
N GLN A 155 -5.43 -13.14 -35.89
CA GLN A 155 -4.14 -13.39 -35.22
C GLN A 155 -3.21 -12.14 -35.18
N ARG A 156 -3.65 -11.00 -35.73
CA ARG A 156 -2.85 -9.77 -35.84
C ARG A 156 -3.65 -8.50 -35.46
N PRO A 157 -4.29 -8.47 -34.28
CA PRO A 157 -5.21 -7.41 -33.90
C PRO A 157 -4.49 -6.07 -33.71
N ARG A 158 -5.17 -4.97 -33.99
CA ARG A 158 -4.73 -3.59 -33.74
C ARG A 158 -5.71 -2.90 -32.80
N TRP A 159 -5.28 -2.65 -31.58
CA TRP A 159 -6.08 -1.92 -30.60
C TRP A 159 -6.03 -0.43 -30.89
N LYS A 160 -7.16 0.25 -30.68
CA LYS A 160 -7.33 1.67 -31.02
C LYS A 160 -7.38 2.56 -29.78
N ASP A 161 -7.03 2.00 -28.63
CA ASP A 161 -6.95 2.75 -27.39
C ASP A 161 -5.75 3.71 -27.47
N ASP A 162 -6.02 5.02 -27.47
CA ASP A 162 -4.95 6.03 -27.45
C ASP A 162 -4.09 5.89 -26.18
N GLN A 163 -4.75 5.63 -25.04
CA GLN A 163 -4.11 5.31 -23.78
C GLN A 163 -5.08 4.63 -22.81
N ILE A 164 -4.52 3.76 -21.97
CA ILE A 164 -5.20 3.13 -20.84
C ILE A 164 -4.47 3.54 -19.58
N ASN A 165 -5.17 4.23 -18.69
CA ASN A 165 -4.56 4.83 -17.52
C ASN A 165 -4.93 4.03 -16.26
N ILE A 166 -3.91 3.68 -15.47
CA ILE A 166 -4.05 3.05 -14.16
C ILE A 166 -3.44 3.99 -13.11
N MET A 167 -4.27 4.56 -12.25
CA MET A 167 -3.81 5.33 -11.10
C MET A 167 -3.13 4.38 -10.10
N MET A 168 -1.90 4.71 -9.74
CA MET A 168 -1.14 4.02 -8.70
C MET A 168 -1.27 4.79 -7.40
N TYR A 169 -1.91 4.19 -6.41
CA TYR A 169 -1.94 4.73 -5.06
C TYR A 169 -0.75 4.22 -4.27
N GLU A 170 -0.28 4.98 -3.28
CA GLU A 170 0.81 4.56 -2.40
C GLU A 170 0.54 3.20 -1.73
N SER A 171 -0.72 2.90 -1.43
CA SER A 171 -1.12 1.60 -0.90
C SER A 171 -0.88 0.42 -1.85
N ASP A 172 -0.87 0.67 -3.16
CA ASP A 172 -0.67 -0.34 -4.20
C ASP A 172 0.78 -0.33 -4.72
N ALA A 173 1.49 0.79 -4.64
CA ALA A 173 2.82 1.01 -5.22
C ALA A 173 3.88 0.01 -4.72
N LYS A 174 3.84 -0.40 -3.44
CA LYS A 174 4.77 -1.39 -2.89
C LYS A 174 4.64 -2.78 -3.49
N ASP A 175 3.44 -3.14 -3.96
CA ASP A 175 3.14 -4.45 -4.55
C ASP A 175 2.98 -4.38 -6.09
N ALA A 176 2.91 -3.18 -6.65
CA ALA A 176 2.66 -2.90 -8.08
C ALA A 176 3.95 -2.81 -8.91
N THR A 177 4.86 -3.77 -8.77
CA THR A 177 6.10 -3.83 -9.58
C THR A 177 5.92 -4.60 -10.90
N SER A 178 4.79 -5.30 -11.06
CA SER A 178 4.51 -6.17 -12.19
C SER A 178 3.13 -5.90 -12.77
N LEU A 179 3.08 -5.58 -14.06
CA LEU A 179 1.85 -5.47 -14.83
C LEU A 179 1.56 -6.80 -15.50
N TYR A 180 0.45 -7.42 -15.15
CA TYR A 180 -0.03 -8.65 -15.77
C TYR A 180 -0.86 -8.29 -17.00
N VAL A 181 -0.49 -8.85 -18.14
CA VAL A 181 -1.11 -8.57 -19.44
C VAL A 181 -1.70 -9.88 -19.96
N THR A 182 -3.02 -9.93 -20.15
CA THR A 182 -3.73 -11.12 -20.63
C THR A 182 -4.53 -10.77 -21.88
N CYS A 183 -4.32 -11.50 -22.96
CA CYS A 183 -5.08 -11.37 -24.19
C CYS A 183 -6.16 -12.45 -24.26
N LEU A 184 -7.37 -12.04 -24.59
CA LEU A 184 -8.57 -12.87 -24.63
C LEU A 184 -9.32 -12.60 -25.94
N ASP A 185 -10.00 -13.63 -26.42
CA ASP A 185 -10.98 -13.56 -27.51
C ASP A 185 -12.34 -13.18 -26.90
N GLU A 186 -13.00 -12.15 -27.42
CA GLU A 186 -14.34 -11.77 -26.94
C GLU A 186 -15.43 -12.62 -27.58
N ASP A 187 -16.16 -13.35 -26.75
CA ASP A 187 -17.21 -14.26 -27.17
C ASP A 187 -18.52 -14.00 -26.41
N HIS A 188 -19.65 -14.29 -27.04
CA HIS A 188 -20.98 -14.04 -26.45
C HIS A 188 -21.26 -14.80 -25.14
N GLN A 189 -20.62 -15.95 -24.91
CA GLN A 189 -20.83 -16.75 -23.70
C GLN A 189 -19.66 -16.65 -22.73
N LYS A 190 -18.43 -16.88 -23.22
CA LYS A 190 -17.23 -16.91 -22.41
C LYS A 190 -16.03 -16.58 -23.26
N ASN A 191 -15.27 -15.58 -22.82
CA ASN A 191 -14.03 -15.19 -23.48
C ASN A 191 -12.98 -16.30 -23.42
N ASP A 192 -12.39 -16.63 -24.57
CA ASP A 192 -11.36 -17.65 -24.68
C ASP A 192 -9.96 -17.07 -24.48
N PHE A 193 -9.13 -17.79 -23.72
CA PHE A 193 -7.77 -17.36 -23.42
C PHE A 193 -6.87 -17.49 -24.65
N ILE A 194 -6.26 -16.38 -25.09
CA ILE A 194 -5.28 -16.39 -26.18
C ILE A 194 -3.87 -16.60 -25.61
N GLY A 195 -3.45 -15.73 -24.69
CA GLY A 195 -2.11 -15.77 -24.10
C GLY A 195 -1.90 -14.70 -23.02
N ASN A 196 -0.82 -14.81 -22.25
CA ASN A 196 -0.47 -13.81 -21.23
C ASN A 196 1.04 -13.55 -21.15
N CYS A 197 1.39 -12.43 -20.52
CA CYS A 197 2.76 -12.12 -20.11
C CYS A 197 2.76 -11.20 -18.88
N VAL A 198 3.94 -11.00 -18.31
CA VAL A 198 4.17 -10.08 -17.19
C VAL A 198 5.22 -9.06 -17.61
N VAL A 199 4.91 -7.78 -17.42
CA VAL A 199 5.84 -6.67 -17.63
C VAL A 199 6.34 -6.22 -16.27
N ASN A 200 7.66 -6.29 -16.07
CA ASN A 200 8.29 -5.69 -14.90
C ASN A 200 8.38 -4.18 -15.09
N LEU A 201 7.81 -3.41 -14.16
CA LEU A 201 7.73 -1.96 -14.22
C LEU A 201 8.99 -1.26 -13.69
N ALA A 202 10.01 -1.97 -13.21
CA ALA A 202 11.23 -1.36 -12.68
C ALA A 202 11.85 -0.33 -13.64
N LYS A 203 11.92 -0.65 -14.94
CA LYS A 203 12.42 0.30 -15.96
C LYS A 203 11.53 1.53 -16.12
N VAL A 204 10.21 1.37 -16.06
CA VAL A 204 9.26 2.50 -16.15
C VAL A 204 9.40 3.38 -14.92
N LEU A 205 9.56 2.79 -13.73
CA LEU A 205 9.75 3.52 -12.48
C LEU A 205 11.11 4.22 -12.41
N GLU A 206 12.15 3.66 -13.05
CA GLU A 206 13.50 4.22 -13.05
C GLU A 206 13.71 5.28 -14.15
N TYR A 207 13.24 5.01 -15.37
CA TYR A 207 13.51 5.82 -16.56
C TYR A 207 12.29 6.62 -17.07
N GLY A 208 11.11 6.42 -16.47
CA GLY A 208 9.86 7.10 -16.83
C GLY A 208 9.07 6.45 -17.97
N GLU A 209 9.73 5.70 -18.86
CA GLU A 209 9.09 5.03 -19.99
C GLU A 209 9.73 3.66 -20.29
N HIS A 210 8.95 2.79 -20.93
CA HIS A 210 9.48 1.53 -21.47
C HIS A 210 8.71 1.09 -22.71
N ASP A 211 9.41 1.10 -23.85
CA ASP A 211 8.93 0.52 -25.10
C ASP A 211 9.55 -0.86 -25.32
N GLY A 212 8.71 -1.84 -25.65
CA GLY A 212 9.17 -3.21 -25.85
C GLY A 212 8.14 -4.11 -26.50
N LYS A 213 8.64 -5.15 -27.17
CA LYS A 213 7.80 -6.29 -27.60
C LYS A 213 7.67 -7.26 -26.43
N LEU A 214 6.44 -7.65 -26.14
CA LEU A 214 6.14 -8.64 -25.12
C LEU A 214 5.94 -10.00 -25.77
N HIS A 215 6.57 -11.02 -25.21
CA HIS A 215 6.37 -12.41 -25.62
C HIS A 215 5.30 -13.04 -24.74
N THR A 216 4.23 -13.52 -25.36
CA THR A 216 3.14 -14.19 -24.65
C THR A 216 3.43 -15.67 -24.51
N SER A 217 3.08 -16.23 -23.35
CA SER A 217 2.97 -17.67 -23.17
C SER A 217 1.53 -18.08 -23.48
N SER A 218 1.37 -19.21 -24.14
CA SER A 218 0.08 -19.86 -24.35
C SER A 218 0.19 -21.31 -23.85
N TYR A 219 -0.82 -21.75 -23.09
CA TYR A 219 -0.99 -23.16 -22.73
C TYR A 219 -1.77 -23.88 -23.84
#